data_AF-A0A1E5UQY1-F1
#
_entry.id   AF-A0A1E5UQY1-F1
#
_cell.length_a   1.000
_cell.length_b   1.000
_cell.length_c   1.000
_cell.angle_alpha   90.00
_cell.angle_beta   90.00
_cell.angle_gamma   90.00
#
_symmetry.space_group_name_H-M   'P 1'
#
loop_
_entity.id
_entity.type
_entity.pdbx_description
1 polymer ?
#
loop_
_entity_poly.entity_id
_entity_poly.type
_entity_poly.pdbx_seq_one_letter_code
_entity_poly.pdbx_strand_id
1 'polypeptide(L)'
;METDCVELVQLWVKLETQRSAITSTLREIQNLNLLSSGFVFTYGSRICNKVAHVLTKQVASMSRTGVWQEAPDCVHELLQPECNPHPN
;
A
#
# COMPACT_ATOMS: atom_id res chain seq x y z
N MET A 1 2.72 -6.34 3.38
CA MET A 1 2.41 -5.22 2.48
C MET A 1 3.65 -4.35 2.35
N GLU A 2 4.09 -4.12 1.13
CA GLU A 2 5.27 -3.28 0.88
C GLU A 2 4.89 -1.79 0.85
N THR A 3 5.77 -0.92 1.33
CA THR A 3 5.61 0.54 1.30
C THR A 3 6.96 1.24 1.12
N ASP A 4 6.98 2.35 0.39
CA ASP A 4 8.15 3.24 0.29
C ASP A 4 8.23 4.28 1.42
N CYS A 5 7.35 4.18 2.42
CA CYS A 5 7.32 5.06 3.59
C CYS A 5 7.97 4.39 4.81
N VAL A 6 9.25 4.71 5.07
CA VAL A 6 9.99 4.19 6.24
C VAL A 6 9.30 4.57 7.55
N GLU A 7 8.78 5.80 7.64
CA GLU A 7 8.10 6.27 8.85
C GLU A 7 6.85 5.42 9.17
N LEU A 8 6.07 5.04 8.16
CA LEU A 8 4.93 4.14 8.34
C LEU A 8 5.34 2.79 8.92
N VAL A 9 6.44 2.21 8.44
CA VAL A 9 6.99 0.95 8.97
C VAL A 9 7.38 1.13 10.44
N GLN A 10 8.04 2.23 10.79
CA GLN A 10 8.44 2.51 12.17
C GLN A 10 7.25 2.73 13.11
N LEU A 11 6.21 3.42 12.64
CA LEU A 11 4.98 3.62 13.39
C LEU A 11 4.23 2.30 13.63
N TRP A 12 4.24 1.40 12.65
CA TRP A 12 3.68 0.05 12.80
C TRP A 12 4.45 -0.79 13.83
N VAL A 13 5.78 -0.79 13.78
CA VAL A 13 6.61 -1.50 14.76
C VAL A 13 6.38 -0.99 16.19
N LYS A 14 6.12 0.31 16.33
CA LYS A 14 5.89 0.97 17.62
C LYS A 14 4.41 1.16 17.96
N LEU A 15 3.50 0.40 17.34
CA LEU A 15 2.05 0.65 17.38
C LEU A 15 1.48 0.84 18.79
N GLU A 16 1.98 0.07 19.78
CA GLU A 16 1.51 0.15 21.17
C GLU A 16 1.99 1.39 21.93
N THR A 17 3.02 2.07 21.44
CA THR A 17 3.72 3.14 22.18
C THR A 17 3.68 4.51 21.50
N GLN A 18 3.45 4.55 20.19
CA GLN A 18 3.43 5.80 19.41
C GLN A 18 2.05 6.49 19.42
N ARG A 19 2.02 7.82 19.30
CA ARG A 19 0.80 8.66 19.35
C ARG A 19 0.61 9.55 18.13
N SER A 20 0.98 9.06 16.95
CA SER A 20 0.75 9.75 15.67
C SER A 20 -0.74 9.94 15.41
N ALA A 21 -1.05 10.89 14.54
CA ALA A 21 -2.43 11.16 14.13
C ALA A 21 -3.11 9.95 13.46
N ILE A 22 -2.31 9.01 12.92
CA ILE A 22 -2.80 7.83 12.20
C ILE A 22 -2.91 6.57 13.09
N THR A 23 -2.61 6.66 14.39
CA THR A 23 -2.63 5.49 15.30
C THR A 23 -3.97 4.74 15.28
N SER A 24 -5.09 5.45 15.21
CA SER A 24 -6.42 4.83 15.13
C SER A 24 -6.55 3.96 13.87
N THR A 25 -6.14 4.49 12.72
CA THR A 25 -6.15 3.76 11.44
C THR A 25 -5.23 2.54 11.49
N LEU A 26 -4.03 2.66 12.06
CA LEU A 26 -3.11 1.52 12.19
C LEU A 26 -3.68 0.41 13.09
N ARG A 27 -4.39 0.76 14.16
CA ARG A 27 -5.08 -0.22 15.01
C ARG A 27 -6.24 -0.89 14.30
N GLU A 28 -6.98 -0.17 13.46
CA GLU A 28 -8.02 -0.76 12.64
C GLU A 28 -7.44 -1.80 11.68
N ILE A 29 -6.32 -1.48 11.01
CA ILE A 29 -5.59 -2.44 10.16
C ILE A 29 -5.13 -3.66 10.99
N GLN A 30 -4.62 -3.45 12.21
CA GLN A 30 -4.23 -4.56 13.11
C GLN A 30 -5.43 -5.44 13.48
N ASN A 31 -6.58 -4.85 13.77
CA ASN A 31 -7.80 -5.60 14.09
C ASN A 31 -8.33 -6.39 12.89
N LEU A 32 -8.30 -5.81 11.69
CA LEU A 32 -8.63 -6.52 10.44
C LEU A 32 -7.63 -7.64 10.17
N ASN A 33 -6.35 -7.42 10.49
CA ASN A 33 -5.30 -8.41 10.35
C ASN A 33 -5.46 -9.60 11.31
N LEU A 34 -5.99 -9.43 12.52
CA LEU A 34 -6.26 -10.57 13.43
C LEU A 34 -7.18 -11.63 12.79
N LEU A 35 -7.92 -11.26 11.75
CA LEU A 35 -8.75 -12.17 10.94
C LEU A 35 -7.98 -12.85 9.79
N SER A 36 -6.67 -12.60 9.64
CA SER A 36 -5.81 -13.06 8.55
C SER A 36 -4.49 -13.66 9.05
N SER A 37 -3.72 -14.28 8.15
CA SER A 37 -2.50 -15.06 8.44
C SER A 37 -1.24 -14.24 8.80
N GLY A 38 -1.41 -13.02 9.33
CA GLY A 38 -0.31 -12.15 9.73
C GLY A 38 0.06 -11.13 8.66
N PHE A 39 -0.30 -9.89 8.91
CA PHE A 39 0.02 -8.71 8.13
C PHE A 39 1.17 -7.95 8.78
N VAL A 40 2.09 -7.48 7.94
CA VAL A 40 3.20 -6.63 8.32
C VAL A 40 3.49 -5.62 7.21
N PHE A 41 3.91 -4.41 7.60
CA PHE A 41 4.49 -3.46 6.66
C PHE A 41 5.99 -3.73 6.49
N THR A 42 6.43 -3.85 5.24
CA THR A 42 7.85 -3.97 4.88
C THR A 42 8.26 -2.76 4.05
N TYR A 43 9.45 -2.23 4.32
CA TYR A 43 9.99 -1.17 3.48
C TYR A 43 10.44 -1.74 2.13
N GLY A 44 9.97 -1.12 1.05
CA GLY A 44 10.41 -1.37 -0.32
C GLY A 44 10.88 -0.08 -0.96
N SER A 45 11.79 -0.18 -1.93
CA SER A 45 12.17 1.01 -2.70
C SER A 45 10.97 1.55 -3.49
N ARG A 46 10.98 2.83 -3.83
CA ARG A 46 9.93 3.42 -4.67
C ARG A 46 9.78 2.72 -6.03
N ILE A 47 10.84 2.09 -6.53
CA ILE A 47 10.81 1.32 -7.78
C ILE A 47 9.91 0.09 -7.61
N CYS A 48 9.99 -0.58 -6.46
CA CYS A 48 9.13 -1.72 -6.14
C CYS A 48 7.68 -1.29 -5.89
N ASN A 49 7.46 -0.10 -5.30
CA ASN A 49 6.12 0.45 -5.06
C ASN A 49 5.61 1.40 -6.17
N LYS A 50 6.10 1.24 -7.40
CA LYS A 50 5.88 2.21 -8.49
C LYS A 50 4.43 2.27 -8.95
N VAL A 51 3.72 1.13 -8.97
CA VAL A 51 2.28 1.06 -9.31
C VAL A 51 1.48 1.93 -8.34
N ALA A 52 1.65 1.73 -7.04
CA ALA A 52 0.95 2.50 -6.01
C ALA A 52 1.25 4.00 -6.14
N HIS A 53 2.52 4.36 -6.35
CA HIS A 53 2.93 5.75 -6.54
C HIS A 53 2.22 6.42 -7.73
N VAL A 54 2.16 5.75 -8.89
CA VAL A 54 1.51 6.28 -10.10
C VAL A 54 0.00 6.44 -9.88
N LEU A 55 -0.66 5.46 -9.25
CA LEU A 55 -2.08 5.55 -8.93
C LEU A 55 -2.39 6.71 -7.98
N THR A 56 -1.60 6.89 -6.91
CA THR A 56 -1.79 8.01 -5.98
C THR A 56 -1.62 9.35 -6.70
N LYS A 57 -0.61 9.48 -7.57
CA LYS A 57 -0.39 10.70 -8.35
C LYS A 57 -1.56 11.00 -9.30
N GLN A 58 -2.09 9.96 -9.96
CA GLN A 58 -3.24 10.09 -10.84
C GLN A 58 -4.46 10.62 -10.06
N VAL A 59 -4.80 10.00 -8.94
CA VAL A 59 -5.97 10.40 -8.12
C VAL A 59 -5.79 11.77 -7.49
N ALA A 60 -4.58 12.12 -7.03
CA ALA A 60 -4.32 13.44 -6.44
C ALA A 60 -4.58 14.60 -7.42
N SER A 61 -4.51 14.34 -8.73
CA SER A 61 -4.85 15.32 -9.77
C SER A 61 -6.34 15.40 -10.10
N MET A 62 -7.16 14.51 -9.53
CA MET A 62 -8.59 14.38 -9.81
C MET A 62 -9.42 14.86 -8.63
N SER A 63 -10.46 15.67 -8.89
CA SER A 63 -11.38 16.18 -7.87
C SER A 63 -12.59 15.28 -7.59
N ARG A 64 -12.55 14.02 -8.05
CA ARG A 64 -13.70 13.10 -8.02
C ARG A 64 -13.37 11.84 -7.22
N THR A 65 -14.31 11.43 -6.39
CA THR A 65 -14.29 10.15 -5.69
C THR A 65 -14.98 9.08 -6.55
N GLY A 66 -14.44 7.87 -6.58
CA GLY A 66 -15.02 6.75 -7.31
C GLY A 66 -14.25 5.46 -7.07
N VAL A 67 -14.78 4.36 -7.63
CA VAL A 67 -14.13 3.05 -7.61
C VAL A 67 -13.78 2.69 -9.05
N TRP A 68 -12.51 2.34 -9.29
CA TRP A 68 -12.10 1.80 -10.58
C TRP A 68 -12.74 0.43 -10.81
N GLN A 69 -13.41 0.27 -11.96
CA GLN A 69 -13.92 -1.04 -12.39
C GLN A 69 -12.82 -1.89 -13.02
N GLU A 70 -11.82 -1.24 -13.61
CA GLU A 70 -10.66 -1.84 -14.26
C GLU A 70 -9.38 -1.05 -13.91
N ALA A 71 -8.21 -1.66 -14.07
CA ALA A 71 -6.94 -0.99 -13.81
C ALA A 71 -6.77 0.22 -14.75
N PRO A 72 -6.39 1.41 -14.24
CA PRO A 72 -6.16 2.56 -15.10
C PRO A 72 -5.01 2.32 -16.09
N ASP A 73 -5.14 2.86 -17.32
CA ASP A 73 -4.14 2.76 -18.38
C ASP A 73 -2.72 3.16 -17.92
N CYS A 74 -2.62 4.14 -17.00
CA CYS A 74 -1.36 4.67 -16.51
C CYS A 74 -0.49 3.65 -15.75
N VAL A 75 -1.05 2.49 -15.36
CA VAL A 75 -0.29 1.42 -14.69
C VAL A 75 -0.23 0.11 -15.47
N HIS A 76 -0.84 0.02 -16.65
CA HIS A 76 -0.88 -1.24 -17.43
C HIS A 76 0.51 -1.82 -17.70
N GLU A 77 1.47 -1.01 -18.12
CA GLU A 77 2.86 -1.45 -18.36
C GLU A 77 3.62 -1.79 -17.08
N LEU A 78 3.20 -1.21 -15.95
CA LEU A 78 3.82 -1.46 -14.65
C LEU A 78 3.33 -2.77 -14.02
N LEU A 79 2.12 -3.20 -14.38
CA LEU A 79 1.52 -4.45 -13.91
C LEU A 79 2.06 -5.68 -14.64
N GLN A 80 2.50 -5.55 -15.90
CA GLN A 80 3.07 -6.65 -16.68
C GLN A 80 4.23 -7.39 -15.97
N PRO A 81 5.25 -6.71 -15.41
CA PRO A 81 6.32 -7.39 -14.67
C PRO A 81 5.90 -7.91 -13.29
N GLU A 82 4.82 -7.40 -12.69
CA GLU A 82 4.29 -7.91 -11.41
C GLU A 82 3.49 -9.21 -11.61
N CYS A 83 2.81 -9.33 -12.76
CA CYS A 83 2.21 -10.58 -13.23
C CYS A 83 3.30 -11.54 -13.73
N ASN A 84 4.13 -12.04 -12.81
CA ASN A 84 5.01 -13.16 -13.13
C ASN A 84 4.15 -14.45 -13.16
N PRO A 85 3.96 -15.12 -14.32
CA PRO A 85 3.41 -16.47 -14.31
C PRO A 85 4.43 -17.37 -13.62
N HIS A 86 4.03 -18.08 -12.57
CA HIS A 86 4.86 -19.14 -12.02
C HIS A 86 5.27 -20.08 -13.17
N PRO A 87 6.57 -20.33 -13.41
CA PRO A 87 6.96 -21.42 -14.28
C PRO A 87 6.50 -22.71 -13.62
N ASN A 88 5.68 -23.50 -14.34
CA ASN A 88 5.37 -24.89 -13.99
C ASN A 88 6.65 -25.74 -13.92
#